data_AF-A0ABD5VL00-F1
#
_entry.id   AF-A0ABD5VL00-F1
#
_cell.length_a   1.000
_cell.length_b   1.000
_cell.length_c   1.000
_cell.angle_alpha   90.00
_cell.angle_beta   90.00
_cell.angle_gamma   90.00
#
_symmetry.space_group_name_H-M   'P 1'
#
loop_
_entity.id
_entity.type
_entity.pdbx_description
1 polymer ?
#
loop_
_entity_poly.entity_id
_entity_poly.type
_entity_poly.pdbx_seq_one_letter_code
_entity_poly.pdbx_strand_id
1 'polypeptide(L)'
;MVTTSSVVEYLAAEHRDSLVALLESDKGTIRVTDRPIPFGIVVVTRPELYVVVGLYDDRNQLCALVTTDAPAVLDWALAAYADYRDDASPVAVDDLPDA
;
A
#
# COMPACT_ATOMS: atom_id res chain seq x y z
N MET A 1 3.63 -1.26 3.38
CA MET A 1 2.49 -1.03 2.47
C MET A 1 1.29 -1.79 2.99
N VAL A 2 0.08 -1.23 2.90
CA VAL A 2 -1.18 -1.93 3.14
C VAL A 2 -1.93 -2.01 1.80
N THR A 3 -2.47 -3.18 1.46
CA THR A 3 -3.18 -3.42 0.21
C THR A 3 -4.26 -4.50 0.39
N THR A 4 -4.97 -4.88 -0.68
CA THR A 4 -5.97 -5.95 -0.67
C THR A 4 -5.37 -7.29 -1.11
N SER A 5 -6.00 -8.41 -0.74
CA SER A 5 -5.55 -9.76 -1.10
C SER A 5 -5.38 -9.93 -2.60
N SER A 6 -6.29 -9.36 -3.40
CA SER A 6 -6.24 -9.40 -4.87
C SER A 6 -4.94 -8.83 -5.47
N VAL A 7 -4.34 -7.81 -4.84
CA VAL A 7 -3.06 -7.25 -5.29
C VAL A 7 -1.92 -8.22 -4.98
N VAL A 8 -1.95 -8.86 -3.80
CA VAL A 8 -0.93 -9.85 -3.42
C VAL A 8 -1.02 -11.10 -4.28
N GLU A 9 -2.24 -11.59 -4.55
CA GLU A 9 -2.49 -12.72 -5.46
C GLU A 9 -1.96 -12.43 -6.86
N TYR A 10 -2.24 -11.24 -7.40
CA TYR A 10 -1.70 -10.82 -8.70
C TYR A 10 -0.17 -10.76 -8.69
N LEU A 11 0.44 -10.16 -7.66
CA LEU A 11 1.90 -10.09 -7.55
C LEU A 11 2.52 -11.48 -7.39
N ALA A 12 1.87 -12.40 -6.69
CA ALA A 12 2.33 -13.78 -6.52
C ALA A 12 2.22 -14.58 -7.82
N ALA A 13 1.22 -14.32 -8.66
CA ALA A 13 1.03 -14.98 -9.94
C ALA A 13 1.98 -14.44 -11.03
N GLU A 14 2.09 -13.12 -11.16
CA GLU A 14 2.79 -12.48 -12.30
C GLU A 14 4.22 -12.05 -11.97
N HIS A 15 4.53 -11.85 -10.68
CA HIS A 15 5.77 -11.22 -10.22
C HIS A 15 6.37 -11.90 -8.98
N ARG A 16 6.19 -13.23 -8.85
CA ARG A 16 6.54 -14.00 -7.65
C ARG A 16 7.94 -13.72 -7.13
N ASP A 17 8.96 -13.84 -7.97
CA ASP A 17 10.36 -13.68 -7.55
C ASP A 17 10.63 -12.29 -6.98
N SER A 18 10.01 -11.25 -7.55
CA SER A 18 10.13 -9.88 -7.05
C SER A 18 9.37 -9.67 -5.74
N LEU A 19 8.19 -10.29 -5.60
CA LEU A 19 7.43 -10.28 -4.36
C LEU A 19 8.19 -10.99 -3.25
N VAL A 20 8.71 -12.19 -3.49
CA VAL A 20 9.53 -12.96 -2.52
C VAL A 20 10.76 -12.16 -2.11
N ALA A 21 11.51 -11.62 -3.09
CA ALA A 21 12.70 -10.81 -2.78
C ALA A 21 12.39 -9.58 -1.92
N LEU A 22 11.21 -8.96 -2.10
CA LEU A 22 10.75 -7.86 -1.24
C LEU A 22 10.38 -8.35 0.17
N LEU A 23 9.64 -9.46 0.29
CA LEU A 23 9.20 -10.02 1.57
C LEU A 23 10.36 -10.56 2.42
N GLU A 24 11.38 -11.12 1.78
CA GLU A 24 12.61 -11.58 2.45
C GLU A 24 13.57 -10.42 2.77
N SER A 25 13.36 -9.24 2.17
CA SER A 25 14.16 -8.06 2.48
C SER A 25 13.71 -7.41 3.79
N ASP A 26 14.66 -6.80 4.51
CA ASP A 26 14.38 -5.90 5.64
C ASP A 26 13.95 -4.49 5.18
N LYS A 27 13.79 -4.28 3.87
CA LYS A 27 13.55 -2.96 3.25
C LYS A 27 12.09 -2.63 3.05
N GLY A 28 11.19 -3.61 3.20
CA GLY A 28 9.77 -3.41 2.94
C GLY A 28 8.91 -4.43 3.69
N THR A 29 7.68 -4.03 3.95
CA THR A 29 6.64 -4.93 4.46
C THR A 29 5.38 -4.74 3.65
N ILE A 30 4.68 -5.83 3.38
CA ILE A 30 3.33 -5.83 2.81
C ILE A 30 2.39 -6.33 3.88
N ARG A 31 1.26 -5.65 4.02
CA ARG A 31 0.14 -6.06 4.85
C ARG A 31 -1.11 -6.09 4.01
N VAL A 32 -2.01 -7.00 4.31
CA VAL A 32 -3.27 -7.21 3.62
C VAL A 32 -4.43 -6.84 4.53
N THR A 33 -5.43 -6.18 3.97
CA THR A 33 -6.70 -5.87 4.62
C THR A 33 -7.86 -6.25 3.69
N ASP A 34 -8.97 -6.67 4.29
CA ASP A 34 -10.25 -6.87 3.60
C ASP A 34 -11.06 -5.58 3.50
N ARG A 35 -10.62 -4.50 4.18
CA ARG A 35 -11.27 -3.19 4.08
C ARG A 35 -11.03 -2.62 2.68
N PRO A 36 -12.06 -2.08 2.00
CA PRO A 36 -11.87 -1.40 0.74
C PRO A 36 -10.97 -0.17 0.94
N ILE A 37 -10.04 0.03 0.00
CA ILE A 37 -9.12 1.16 -0.02
C ILE A 37 -9.57 2.10 -1.15
N PRO A 38 -10.35 3.16 -0.86
CA PRO A 38 -10.96 4.00 -1.89
C PRO A 38 -9.98 5.03 -2.51
N PHE A 39 -8.75 5.09 -2.02
CA PHE A 39 -7.71 6.00 -2.47
C PHE A 39 -6.32 5.42 -2.24
N GLY A 40 -5.34 5.90 -2.98
CA GLY A 40 -3.94 5.59 -2.78
C GLY A 40 -3.32 6.66 -1.91
N ILE A 41 -2.52 6.29 -0.92
CA ILE A 41 -1.71 7.24 -0.16
C ILE A 41 -0.27 6.76 -0.15
N VAL A 42 0.65 7.67 -0.48
CA VAL A 42 2.09 7.50 -0.22
C VAL A 42 2.53 8.66 0.66
N VAL A 43 3.03 8.35 1.85
CA VAL A 43 3.67 9.34 2.73
C VAL A 43 5.17 9.20 2.56
N VAL A 44 5.81 10.26 2.05
CA VAL A 44 7.25 10.33 1.89
C VAL A 44 7.79 11.15 3.05
N THR A 45 8.67 10.56 3.86
CA THR A 45 9.23 11.23 5.05
C THR A 45 10.65 11.77 4.82
N ARG A 46 11.29 11.41 3.70
CA ARG A 46 12.66 11.81 3.35
C ARG A 46 12.84 11.90 1.83
N PRO A 47 13.65 12.83 1.30
CA PRO A 47 14.37 13.88 2.05
C PRO A 47 13.43 14.96 2.61
N GLU A 48 12.29 15.18 1.96
CA GLU A 48 11.26 16.13 2.35
C GLU A 48 9.97 15.39 2.71
N LEU A 49 9.19 15.98 3.60
CA LEU A 49 7.93 15.42 4.08
C LEU A 49 6.79 15.86 3.16
N TYR A 50 6.20 14.92 2.41
CA TYR A 50 5.04 15.19 1.56
C TYR A 50 4.15 13.95 1.40
N VAL A 51 2.93 14.18 0.92
CA VAL A 51 1.95 13.14 0.61
C VAL A 51 1.65 13.13 -0.88
N VAL A 52 1.49 11.93 -1.43
CA VAL A 52 0.85 11.70 -2.71
C VAL A 52 -0.48 11.00 -2.46
N VAL A 53 -1.58 11.57 -2.98
CA VAL A 53 -2.93 11.00 -2.92
C VAL A 53 -3.37 10.62 -4.32
N GLY A 54 -3.69 9.34 -4.53
CA GLY A 54 -4.30 8.82 -5.74
C GLY A 54 -5.81 8.67 -5.58
N LEU A 55 -6.58 9.24 -6.50
CA LEU A 55 -8.03 9.11 -6.53
C LEU A 55 -8.44 8.20 -7.69
N TYR A 56 -9.34 7.26 -7.41
CA TYR A 56 -9.78 6.26 -8.37
C TYR A 56 -11.28 6.40 -8.65
N ASP A 57 -11.72 6.02 -9.84
CA ASP A 57 -13.14 5.83 -10.13
C ASP A 57 -13.65 4.47 -9.61
N ASP A 58 -14.94 4.21 -9.82
CA ASP A 58 -15.61 2.96 -9.45
C ASP A 58 -15.06 1.72 -10.18
N ARG A 59 -14.18 1.90 -11.18
CA ARG A 59 -13.50 0.83 -11.93
C ARG A 59 -12.04 0.68 -11.51
N ASN A 60 -11.63 1.30 -10.40
CA ASN A 60 -10.25 1.36 -9.91
C ASN A 60 -9.26 1.98 -10.92
N GLN A 61 -9.72 2.85 -11.81
CA GLN A 61 -8.83 3.61 -12.69
C GLN A 61 -8.36 4.88 -11.99
N LEU A 62 -7.06 5.14 -12.01
CA LEU A 62 -6.48 6.36 -11.42
C LEU A 62 -6.97 7.59 -12.22
N CYS A 63 -7.80 8.42 -11.61
CA CYS A 63 -8.36 9.62 -12.23
C CYS A 63 -7.54 10.87 -11.91
N ALA A 64 -6.94 10.93 -10.73
CA ALA A 64 -6.14 12.07 -10.31
C ALA A 64 -5.02 11.64 -9.36
N LEU A 65 -3.93 12.38 -9.41
CA LEU A 65 -2.81 12.25 -8.48
C LEU A 65 -2.47 13.63 -7.94
N VAL A 66 -2.53 13.80 -6.62
CA VAL A 66 -2.27 15.07 -5.95
C VAL A 66 -1.05 14.91 -5.06
N THR A 67 -0.06 15.78 -5.25
CA THR A 67 1.10 15.88 -4.37
C THR A 67 1.00 17.15 -3.54
N THR A 68 1.18 17.04 -2.23
CA THR A 68 1.11 18.19 -1.33
C THR A 68 1.94 17.99 -0.07
N ASP A 69 2.46 19.09 0.45
CA ASP A 69 3.14 19.23 1.74
C ASP A 69 2.25 19.93 2.79
N ALA A 70 0.96 20.10 2.49
CA ALA A 70 0.02 20.75 3.40
C ALA A 70 -0.05 19.97 4.74
N PRO A 71 0.25 20.61 5.90
CA PRO A 71 0.32 19.91 7.19
C PRO A 71 -0.96 19.14 7.54
N ALA A 72 -2.14 19.70 7.25
CA ALA A 72 -3.41 19.03 7.50
C ALA A 72 -3.59 17.73 6.68
N VAL A 73 -3.05 17.68 5.46
CA VAL A 73 -3.11 16.49 4.62
C VAL A 73 -2.10 15.45 5.09
N LEU A 74 -0.93 15.89 5.55
CA LEU A 74 0.08 15.02 6.17
C LEU A 74 -0.45 14.31 7.42
N ASP A 75 -1.04 15.07 8.34
CA ASP A 75 -1.61 14.52 9.58
C ASP A 75 -2.71 13.50 9.27
N TRP A 76 -3.60 13.84 8.33
CA TRP A 76 -4.63 12.92 7.86
C TRP A 76 -4.04 11.66 7.22
N ALA A 77 -3.05 11.78 6.34
CA ALA A 77 -2.47 10.66 5.62
C ALA A 77 -1.74 9.68 6.55
N LEU A 78 -1.03 10.20 7.56
CA LEU A 78 -0.38 9.40 8.59
C LEU A 78 -1.42 8.66 9.44
N ALA A 79 -2.47 9.35 9.86
CA ALA A 79 -3.56 8.75 10.64
C ALA A 79 -4.31 7.67 9.84
N ALA A 80 -4.65 7.96 8.58
CA ALA A 80 -5.31 7.00 7.69
C ALA A 80 -4.44 5.77 7.44
N TYR A 81 -3.13 5.94 7.20
CA TYR A 81 -2.23 4.81 7.04
C TYR A 81 -2.15 3.97 8.32
N ALA A 82 -2.05 4.60 9.50
CA ALA A 82 -2.03 3.88 10.77
C ALA A 82 -3.32 3.06 10.97
N ASP A 83 -4.49 3.64 10.72
CA ASP A 83 -5.79 2.97 10.82
C ASP A 83 -5.87 1.72 9.94
N TYR A 84 -5.51 1.83 8.65
CA TYR A 84 -5.47 0.65 7.78
C TYR A 84 -4.41 -0.38 8.20
N ARG A 85 -3.26 0.08 8.70
CA ARG A 85 -2.14 -0.80 9.06
C ARG A 85 -2.44 -1.64 10.29
N ASP A 86 -3.10 -1.05 11.28
CA ASP A 86 -3.35 -1.67 12.58
C ASP A 86 -4.38 -2.81 12.45
N ASP A 87 -5.33 -2.72 11.51
CA ASP A 87 -6.28 -3.80 11.17
C ASP A 87 -5.73 -4.81 10.14
N ALA A 88 -4.67 -4.47 9.42
CA ALA A 88 -4.12 -5.31 8.36
C ALA A 88 -3.22 -6.43 8.92
N SER A 89 -3.19 -7.57 8.24
CA SER A 89 -2.32 -8.70 8.58
C SER A 89 -1.03 -8.67 7.76
N PRO A 90 0.15 -8.96 8.33
CA PRO A 90 1.38 -9.07 7.55
C PRO A 90 1.30 -10.23 6.55
N VAL A 91 1.97 -10.09 5.41
CA VAL A 91 2.17 -11.17 4.43
C VAL A 91 3.56 -11.76 4.62
N ALA A 92 3.66 -13.07 4.76
CA ALA A 92 4.90 -13.83 4.73
C ALA A 92 5.03 -14.62 3.42
N VAL A 93 6.25 -15.07 3.11
CA VAL A 93 6.51 -15.93 1.94
C VAL A 93 5.71 -17.23 2.03
N ASP A 94 5.57 -17.78 3.24
CA ASP A 94 4.82 -19.02 3.51
C ASP A 94 3.30 -18.87 3.26
N ASP A 95 2.79 -17.64 3.17
CA ASP A 95 1.38 -17.36 2.89
C ASP A 95 1.08 -17.27 1.38
N LEU A 96 2.12 -17.28 0.53
CA LEU A 96 1.94 -17.15 -0.91
C LEU A 96 1.44 -18.46 -1.53
N PRO A 97 0.45 -18.42 -2.44
CA PRO A 97 -0.04 -19.63 -3.11
C PRO A 97 1.09 -20.33 -3.86
N ASP A 98 1.05 -21.66 -3.96
CA ASP A 98 1.99 -22.42 -4.79
C ASP A 98 1.88 -21.99 -6.27
N ALA A 99 3.02 -22.00 -6.97
CA ALA A 99 3.12 -21.63 -8.37
C ALA A 99 2.57 -22.72 -9.32
#